data_AF-A0A151BLQ9-F1
#
_entry.id   AF-A0A151BLQ9-F1
#
_cell.length_a   1.000
_cell.length_b   1.000
_cell.length_c   1.000
_cell.angle_alpha   90.00
_cell.angle_beta   90.00
_cell.angle_gamma   90.00
#
_symmetry.space_group_name_H-M   'P 1'
#
loop_
_entity.id
_entity.type
_entity.pdbx_description
1 polymer ?
#
loop_
_entity_poly.entity_id
_entity_poly.type
_entity_poly.pdbx_seq_one_letter_code
_entity_poly.pdbx_strand_id
1 'polypeptide(L)' 'MERLGEATTVEVARETGRSRSVESIHLNQLERMGYLEKYRKGRKIYFKVPTPPK' A
#
# COMPACT_ATOMS: atom_id res chain seq x y z
N MET A 1 0.08 6.04 -17.16
CA MET A 1 -0.11 4.92 -16.21
C MET A 1 0.10 5.47 -14.82
N GLU A 2 -0.93 6.06 -14.20
CA GLU A 2 -0.85 6.56 -12.81
C GLU A 2 -1.98 5.91 -12.03
N ARG A 3 -1.91 4.58 -11.88
CA ARG A 3 -2.90 3.84 -11.11
C ARG A 3 -2.41 3.74 -9.67
N LEU A 4 -2.78 4.76 -8.91
CA LEU A 4 -2.70 4.92 -7.44
C LEU A 4 -1.36 5.46 -6.92
N GLY A 5 -1.33 6.77 -6.64
CA GLY A 5 -0.29 7.36 -5.79
C GLY A 5 -0.37 6.85 -4.34
N GLU A 6 -1.56 6.41 -3.90
CA GLU A 6 -1.81 5.78 -2.59
C GLU A 6 -2.93 4.74 -2.69
N ALA A 7 -2.83 3.63 -1.94
CA ALA A 7 -3.84 2.57 -1.93
C ALA A 7 -4.00 1.91 -0.56
N THR A 8 -5.22 1.50 -0.22
CA THR A 8 -5.49 0.62 0.92
C THR A 8 -5.25 -0.84 0.55
N THR A 9 -5.08 -1.71 1.55
CA THR A 9 -4.98 -3.17 1.33
C THR A 9 -6.17 -3.75 0.56
N VAL A 10 -7.37 -3.17 0.70
CA VAL A 10 -8.56 -3.63 -0.01
C VAL A 10 -8.47 -3.31 -1.50
N GLU A 11 -7.94 -2.13 -1.85
CA GLU A 11 -7.76 -1.71 -3.23
C GLU A 11 -6.66 -2.54 -3.91
N VAL A 12 -5.54 -2.77 -3.21
CA VAL A 12 -4.46 -3.64 -3.72
C VAL A 12 -4.97 -5.06 -3.95
N ALA A 13 -5.70 -5.65 -2.99
CA ALA A 13 -6.28 -6.98 -3.15
C ALA A 13 -7.27 -7.10 -4.32
N ARG A 14 -8.02 -6.03 -4.62
CA ARG A 14 -8.90 -5.99 -5.78
C ARG A 14 -8.12 -5.98 -7.09
N GLU A 15 -7.01 -5.25 -7.16
CA GLU A 15 -6.18 -5.17 -8.37
C GLU A 15 -5.35 -6.45 -8.59
N THR A 16 -4.83 -7.05 -7.52
CA THR A 16 -3.97 -8.24 -7.63
C THR A 16 -4.74 -9.56 -7.69
N GLY A 17 -6.04 -9.56 -7.36
CA GLY A 17 -6.87 -10.76 -7.27
C GLY A 17 -6.54 -11.66 -6.07
N ARG A 18 -5.67 -11.22 -5.15
CA ARG A 18 -5.31 -11.98 -3.94
C ARG A 18 -6.22 -11.64 -2.76
N SER A 19 -6.17 -12.46 -1.72
CA SER A 19 -6.93 -12.16 -0.50
C SER A 19 -6.38 -10.92 0.22
N ARG A 20 -7.26 -10.16 0.85
CA ARG A 20 -6.89 -8.98 1.67
C ARG A 20 -5.84 -9.32 2.72
N SER A 21 -5.91 -10.50 3.33
CA SER A 21 -4.95 -10.92 4.36
C SER A 21 -3.55 -11.12 3.78
N VAL A 22 -3.44 -11.75 2.61
CA VAL A 22 -2.16 -11.96 1.91
C VAL A 22 -1.54 -10.63 1.51
N GLU A 23 -2.33 -9.75 0.89
CA GLU A 23 -1.85 -8.41 0.52
C GLU A 23 -1.48 -7.57 1.75
N SER A 24 -2.20 -7.72 2.86
CA SER A 24 -1.81 -7.04 4.09
C SER A 24 -0.43 -7.45 4.57
N ILE A 25 -0.08 -8.74 4.44
CA ILE A 25 1.25 -9.24 4.84
C ILE A 25 2.30 -8.65 3.91
N HIS A 26 2.09 -8.70 2.60
CA HIS A 26 3.03 -8.17 1.61
C HIS A 26 3.26 -6.66 1.77
N LEU A 27 2.19 -5.87 1.91
CA LEU A 27 2.31 -4.42 2.09
C LEU A 27 3.05 -4.04 3.38
N ASN A 28 2.79 -4.75 4.48
CA ASN A 28 3.55 -4.52 5.72
C ASN A 28 5.02 -4.99 5.60
N GLN A 29 5.31 -6.04 4.83
CA GLN A 29 6.70 -6.46 4.56
C GLN A 29 7.43 -5.38 3.76
N LEU A 30 6.83 -4.88 2.68
CA LEU A 30 7.41 -3.82 1.86
C LEU A 30 7.62 -2.52 2.65
N GLU A 31 6.69 -2.17 3.54
CA GLU A 31 6.86 -1.02 4.43
C GLU A 31 8.01 -1.21 5.42
N ARG A 32 8.12 -2.38 6.06
CA ARG A 32 9.26 -2.70 6.95
C ARG A 32 10.61 -2.67 6.23
N MET A 33 10.63 -3.00 4.95
CA MET A 33 11.82 -2.93 4.10
C MET A 33 12.12 -1.50 3.60
N GLY A 34 11.25 -0.52 3.89
CA GLY A 34 11.41 0.87 3.48
C GLY A 34 10.98 1.17 2.04
N TYR A 35 10.31 0.23 1.35
CA TYR A 35 9.83 0.45 -0.01
C TYR A 35 8.48 1.17 -0.08
N LEU A 36 7.73 1.19 1.03
CA LEU A 36 6.43 1.84 1.13
C LEU A 36 6.35 2.70 2.39
N GLU A 37 5.60 3.79 2.32
CA GLU A 37 5.15 4.54 3.48
C GLU A 37 3.73 4.11 3.85
N LYS A 38 3.52 3.81 5.13
CA LYS A 38 2.21 3.50 5.70
C LYS A 38 1.71 4.66 6.55
N TYR A 39 0.51 5.13 6.27
CA TYR A 39 -0.10 6.24 7.01
C TYR A 39 -1.62 6.06 7.11
N ARG A 40 -2.22 6.81 8.02
CA ARG A 40 -3.64 6.74 8.30
C ARG A 40 -4.33 7.98 7.77
N LYS A 41 -5.40 7.79 6.98
CA LYS A 41 -6.28 8.85 6.48
C LYS A 41 -7.68 8.57 7.02
N GLY A 42 -8.06 9.31 8.07
CA GLY A 42 -9.28 9.05 8.84
C GLY A 42 -9.28 7.66 9.49
N ARG A 43 -10.23 6.81 9.09
CA ARG A 43 -10.38 5.44 9.64
C ARG A 43 -9.68 4.36 8.80
N LYS A 44 -9.01 4.73 7.71
CA LYS A 44 -8.37 3.81 6.78
C LYS A 44 -6.85 3.94 6.80
N ILE A 45 -6.17 2.83 6.55
CA ILE A 45 -4.71 2.75 6.38
C ILE A 45 -4.40 2.70 4.89
N TYR A 46 -3.50 3.59 4.45
CA TYR A 46 -3.01 3.69 3.09
C TYR A 46 -1.52 3.37 3.04
N PHE A 47 -1.10 2.87 1.89
CA PHE A 47 0.28 2.63 1.52
C PHE A 47 0.59 3.43 0.25
N LYS A 48 1.78 4.02 0.18
CA LYS A 48 2.27 4.73 -1.01
C LYS A 48 3.76 4.45 -1.22
N VAL A 49 4.23 4.58 -2.45
CA VAL A 49 5.68 4.55 -2.75
C VAL A 49 6.30 5.88 -2.27
N PRO A 50 7.40 5.87 -1.51
CA PRO A 50 8.11 7.08 -1.12
C PRO A 50 8.51 7.85 -2.38
N THR A 51 8.15 9.12 -2.46
CA THR A 51 8.61 9.96 -3.56
C THR A 51 10.06 10.33 -3.27
N PRO A 52 11.03 10.04 -4.15
CA PRO A 52 12.41 10.48 -3.93
C PRO A 52 12.43 12.01 -3.83
N PRO A 53 13.23 12.60 -2.92
CA PRO A 53 13.39 14.04 -2.86
C PRO A 53 13.94 14.53 -4.20
N LYS A 54 13.32 15.59 -4.73
CA LYS A 54 13.65 16.22 -6.00
C LYS A 54 14.95 17.01 -5.91
#